data_AF-A0A2H9PK54-F1
#
_entry.id   AF-A0A2H9PK54-F1
#
_cell.length_a   1.000
_cell.length_b   1.000
_cell.length_c   1.000
_cell.angle_alpha   90.00
_cell.angle_beta   90.00
_cell.angle_gamma   90.00
#
_symmetry.space_group_name_H-M   'P 1'
#
loop_
_entity.id
_entity.type
_entity.pdbx_description
1 polymer ?
#
loop_
_entity_poly.entity_id
_entity_poly.type
_entity_poly.pdbx_seq_one_letter_code
_entity_poly.pdbx_strand_id
1 'polypeptide(L)'
;MATEYISRAWKIYKKNYLSFIASELVMGLIPGLLFFLGFMVFFVSVLPSVDWSLIINTADEAILRQYFTQLFRNPNFLGSVMVGFLGMAVFVIIGFIVALYLSIGQVGMAYESLGGKTKLRTLFNVSGRLGFRWVLTGLLWLLIILISIIPVI
;
A
#
# COMPACT_ATOMS: atom_id res chain seq x y z
N MET A 1 34.00 17.92 3.26
CA MET A 1 32.96 17.28 4.10
C MET A 1 31.94 16.49 3.27
N ALA A 2 31.16 17.10 2.38
CA ALA A 2 30.16 16.37 1.58
C ALA A 2 30.76 15.28 0.66
N THR A 3 31.87 15.59 -0.04
CA THR A 3 32.60 14.64 -0.91
C THR A 3 33.16 13.44 -0.17
N GLU A 4 33.58 13.63 1.07
CA GLU A 4 34.11 12.58 1.95
C GLU A 4 33.00 11.66 2.47
N TYR A 5 31.83 12.25 2.76
CA TYR A 5 30.61 11.51 3.11
C TYR A 5 30.11 10.65 1.95
N ILE A 6 30.07 11.19 0.73
CA ILE A 6 29.67 10.48 -0.49
C ILE A 6 30.64 9.32 -0.79
N SER A 7 31.95 9.55 -0.65
CA SER A 7 32.97 8.52 -0.84
C SER A 7 32.85 7.36 0.17
N ARG A 8 32.59 7.66 1.45
CA ARG A 8 32.33 6.64 2.47
C ARG A 8 31.04 5.88 2.21
N ALA A 9 29.95 6.58 1.89
CA ALA A 9 28.67 5.99 1.52
C ALA A 9 28.83 5.00 0.35
N TRP A 10 29.56 5.40 -0.68
CA TRP A 10 29.83 4.58 -1.86
C TRP A 10 30.62 3.30 -1.56
N LYS A 11 31.66 3.37 -0.71
CA LYS A 11 32.41 2.18 -0.29
C LYS A 11 31.56 1.19 0.49
N ILE A 12 30.68 1.69 1.36
CA ILE A 12 29.75 0.86 2.14
C ILE A 12 28.69 0.22 1.24
N TYR A 13 28.13 1.00 0.30
CA TYR A 13 27.18 0.52 -0.69
C TYR A 13 27.79 -0.61 -1.53
N LYS A 14 29.00 -0.41 -2.07
CA LYS A 14 29.67 -1.43 -2.90
C LYS A 14 29.92 -2.75 -2.15
N LYS A 15 30.15 -2.67 -0.83
CA LYS A 15 30.37 -3.85 0.03
C LYS A 15 29.07 -4.58 0.38
N ASN A 16 27.93 -3.88 0.42
CA ASN A 16 26.63 -4.41 0.83
C ASN A 16 25.56 -4.30 -0.26
N TYR A 17 25.96 -4.22 -1.54
CA TYR A 17 25.06 -3.89 -2.65
C TYR A 17 23.87 -4.87 -2.73
N LEU A 18 24.12 -6.15 -2.46
CA LEU A 18 23.14 -7.23 -2.47
C LEU A 18 22.04 -7.01 -1.41
N SER A 19 22.41 -6.55 -0.22
CA SER A 19 21.45 -6.21 0.85
C SER A 19 20.63 -4.96 0.50
N PHE A 20 21.23 -4.00 -0.21
CA PHE A 20 20.54 -2.79 -0.66
C PHE A 20 19.51 -3.12 -1.76
N ILE A 21 19.90 -3.93 -2.75
CA ILE A 21 19.00 -4.44 -3.80
C ILE A 21 17.88 -5.28 -3.19
N ALA A 22 18.19 -6.18 -2.25
CA ALA A 22 17.17 -6.96 -1.57
C ALA A 22 16.19 -6.07 -0.79
N SER A 23 16.68 -4.99 -0.17
CA SER A 23 15.81 -4.04 0.53
C SER A 23 14.92 -3.24 -0.42
N GLU A 24 15.45 -2.78 -1.56
CA GLU A 24 14.65 -2.13 -2.61
C GLU A 24 13.58 -3.06 -3.19
N LEU A 25 13.93 -4.33 -3.46
CA LEU A 25 12.97 -5.33 -3.91
C LEU A 25 11.86 -5.55 -2.89
N VAL A 26 12.18 -5.62 -1.59
CA VAL A 26 11.20 -5.75 -0.52
C VAL A 26 10.30 -4.51 -0.43
N MET A 27 10.86 -3.31 -0.60
CA MET A 27 10.10 -2.05 -0.61
C MET A 27 9.17 -1.92 -1.80
N GLY A 28 9.52 -2.46 -2.96
CA GLY A 28 8.64 -2.48 -4.12
C GLY A 28 7.57 -3.58 -4.00
N LEU A 29 7.99 -4.79 -3.65
CA LEU A 29 7.13 -5.98 -3.68
C LEU A 29 6.04 -5.96 -2.62
N ILE A 30 6.35 -5.64 -1.35
CA ILE A 30 5.37 -5.78 -0.27
C ILE A 30 4.21 -4.76 -0.44
N PRO A 31 4.48 -3.45 -0.58
CA PRO A 31 3.42 -2.48 -0.85
C PRO A 31 2.72 -2.76 -2.18
N GLY A 32 3.46 -3.15 -3.23
CA GLY A 32 2.90 -3.51 -4.53
C GLY A 32 1.89 -4.65 -4.44
N LEU A 33 2.21 -5.71 -3.69
CA LEU A 33 1.29 -6.83 -3.44
C LEU A 33 0.04 -6.39 -2.65
N LEU A 34 0.19 -5.52 -1.66
CA LEU A 34 -0.94 -5.00 -0.89
C LEU A 34 -1.87 -4.16 -1.76
N PHE A 35 -1.33 -3.28 -2.61
CA PHE A 35 -2.13 -2.54 -3.59
C PHE A 35 -2.84 -3.48 -4.56
N PHE A 36 -2.13 -4.48 -5.09
CA PHE A 36 -2.71 -5.49 -5.99
C PHE A 36 -3.86 -6.26 -5.33
N LEU A 37 -3.70 -6.68 -4.07
CA LEU A 37 -4.77 -7.33 -3.30
C LEU A 37 -5.99 -6.40 -3.11
N GLY A 38 -5.76 -5.11 -2.84
CA GLY A 38 -6.83 -4.12 -2.77
C GLY A 38 -7.62 -4.00 -4.07
N PHE A 39 -6.93 -3.96 -5.22
CA PHE A 39 -7.58 -4.00 -6.53
C PHE A 39 -8.34 -5.32 -6.74
N MET A 40 -7.77 -6.46 -6.34
CA MET A 40 -8.44 -7.74 -6.47
C MET A 40 -9.73 -7.83 -5.66
N VAL A 41 -9.77 -7.26 -4.45
CA VAL A 41 -11.00 -7.19 -3.66
C VAL A 41 -12.09 -6.39 -4.37
N PHE A 42 -11.73 -5.29 -5.04
CA PHE A 42 -12.66 -4.54 -5.87
C PHE A 42 -13.21 -5.39 -7.02
N PHE A 43 -12.33 -6.03 -7.80
CA PHE A 43 -12.75 -6.85 -8.93
C PHE A 43 -13.59 -8.06 -8.52
N VAL A 44 -13.21 -8.78 -7.46
CA VAL A 44 -13.95 -9.95 -6.96
C VAL A 44 -15.33 -9.56 -6.45
N SER A 45 -15.50 -8.35 -5.92
CA SER A 45 -16.79 -7.88 -5.41
C SER A 45 -17.70 -7.37 -6.53
N VAL A 46 -17.15 -6.67 -7.52
CA VAL A 46 -17.93 -5.98 -8.57
C VAL A 46 -18.18 -6.87 -9.80
N LEU A 47 -17.18 -7.59 -10.29
CA LEU A 47 -17.28 -8.38 -11.53
C LEU A 47 -18.42 -9.42 -11.53
N PRO A 48 -18.67 -10.18 -10.44
CA PRO A 48 -19.73 -11.19 -10.45
C PRO A 48 -21.13 -10.59 -10.52
N SER A 49 -21.28 -9.30 -10.21
CA SER A 49 -22.55 -8.60 -10.24
C SER A 49 -22.95 -8.15 -11.65
N VAL A 50 -22.04 -8.32 -12.63
CA VAL A 50 -22.25 -7.96 -14.03
C VAL A 50 -22.52 -9.21 -14.86
N ASP A 51 -23.57 -9.17 -15.67
CA ASP A 51 -23.89 -10.23 -16.63
C ASP A 51 -23.06 -10.03 -17.90
N TRP A 52 -21.86 -10.59 -17.87
CA TRP A 52 -20.93 -10.55 -19.00
C TRP A 52 -21.48 -11.24 -20.24
N SER A 53 -22.37 -12.22 -20.07
CA SER A 53 -22.96 -12.93 -21.20
C SER A 53 -23.89 -12.01 -22.01
N LEU A 54 -24.66 -11.17 -21.32
CA LEU A 54 -25.50 -10.16 -21.96
C LEU A 54 -24.65 -9.12 -22.70
N ILE A 55 -23.56 -8.65 -22.08
CA ILE A 55 -22.66 -7.63 -22.66
C ILE A 55 -21.95 -8.16 -23.91
N ILE A 56 -21.47 -9.40 -23.88
CA ILE A 56 -20.72 -10.00 -24.99
C ILE A 56 -21.62 -10.33 -26.18
N ASN A 57 -22.84 -10.80 -25.92
CA ASN A 57 -23.73 -11.32 -26.96
C ASN A 57 -24.73 -10.28 -27.50
N THR A 58 -24.79 -9.08 -26.93
CA THR A 58 -25.73 -8.03 -27.34
C THR A 58 -24.99 -6.86 -27.96
N ALA A 59 -25.26 -6.59 -29.24
CA ALA A 59 -24.76 -5.41 -29.93
C ALA A 59 -25.74 -4.21 -29.91
N ASP A 60 -26.95 -4.40 -29.36
CA ASP A 60 -27.96 -3.35 -29.27
C ASP A 60 -27.70 -2.40 -28.09
N GLU A 61 -27.40 -1.15 -28.42
CA GLU A 61 -27.15 -0.08 -27.45
C GLU A 61 -28.34 0.17 -26.52
N ALA A 62 -29.58 0.08 -27.02
CA ALA A 62 -30.77 0.36 -26.23
C ALA A 62 -30.93 -0.66 -25.08
N ILE A 63 -30.67 -1.93 -25.38
CA ILE A 63 -30.69 -3.03 -24.41
C ILE A 63 -29.58 -2.87 -23.38
N LEU A 64 -28.36 -2.55 -23.83
CA LEU A 64 -27.22 -2.30 -22.93
C LEU A 64 -27.49 -1.10 -22.01
N ARG A 65 -28.04 0.00 -22.54
CA ARG A 65 -28.37 1.19 -21.77
C ARG A 65 -29.43 0.91 -20.70
N GLN A 66 -30.47 0.16 -21.05
CA GLN A 66 -31.49 -0.27 -20.10
C GLN A 66 -30.91 -1.18 -19.02
N TYR A 67 -30.05 -2.14 -19.41
CA TYR A 67 -29.36 -3.02 -18.48
C TYR A 67 -28.49 -2.25 -17.48
N PHE A 68 -27.62 -1.35 -17.94
CA PHE A 68 -26.81 -0.52 -17.05
C PHE A 68 -27.67 0.35 -16.13
N THR A 69 -28.76 0.92 -16.64
CA THR A 69 -29.69 1.72 -15.82
C THR A 69 -30.31 0.89 -14.70
N GLN A 70 -30.68 -0.37 -14.98
CA GLN A 70 -31.19 -1.30 -13.97
C GLN A 70 -30.10 -1.74 -13.00
N LEU A 71 -28.89 -1.99 -13.49
CA LEU A 71 -27.73 -2.37 -12.69
C LEU A 71 -27.36 -1.27 -11.67
N PHE A 72 -27.32 -0.01 -12.09
CA PHE A 72 -27.05 1.12 -11.19
C PHE A 72 -28.19 1.42 -10.21
N ARG A 73 -29.42 0.95 -10.49
CA ARG A 73 -30.55 1.03 -9.55
C ARG A 73 -30.61 -0.17 -8.60
N ASN A 74 -29.84 -1.24 -8.87
CA ASN A 74 -29.83 -2.43 -8.05
C ASN A 74 -29.03 -2.15 -6.76
N PRO A 75 -29.67 -2.19 -5.57
CA PRO A 75 -29.00 -1.92 -4.30
C PRO A 75 -27.89 -2.93 -4.01
N ASN A 76 -27.99 -4.17 -4.49
CA ASN A 76 -26.96 -5.18 -4.31
C ASN A 76 -25.70 -4.84 -5.11
N PHE A 77 -25.87 -4.34 -6.35
CA PHE A 77 -24.73 -3.90 -7.17
C PHE A 77 -24.02 -2.71 -6.52
N LEU A 78 -24.79 -1.70 -6.07
CA LEU A 78 -24.23 -0.55 -5.36
C LEU A 78 -23.52 -0.97 -4.07
N GLY A 79 -24.09 -1.90 -3.31
CA GLY A 79 -23.47 -2.47 -2.12
C GLY A 79 -22.14 -3.16 -2.43
N SER A 80 -22.10 -4.00 -3.47
CA SER A 80 -20.87 -4.64 -3.95
C SER A 80 -19.79 -3.63 -4.37
N VAL A 81 -20.20 -2.55 -5.05
CA VAL A 81 -19.30 -1.45 -5.45
C VAL A 81 -18.74 -0.73 -4.22
N MET A 82 -19.58 -0.42 -3.23
CA MET A 82 -19.14 0.22 -1.98
C MET A 82 -18.18 -0.67 -1.19
N VAL A 83 -18.49 -1.97 -1.06
CA VAL A 83 -17.61 -2.95 -0.40
C VAL A 83 -16.28 -3.07 -1.14
N GLY A 84 -16.32 -3.11 -2.48
CA GLY A 84 -15.11 -3.14 -3.31
C GLY A 84 -14.23 -1.91 -3.09
N PHE A 85 -14.82 -0.70 -3.09
CA PHE A 85 -14.08 0.54 -2.85
C PHE A 85 -13.53 0.63 -1.43
N LEU A 86 -14.32 0.23 -0.42
CA LEU A 86 -13.88 0.20 0.97
C LEU A 86 -12.72 -0.79 1.16
N GLY A 87 -12.85 -2.00 0.61
CA GLY A 87 -11.78 -3.00 0.62
C GLY A 87 -10.50 -2.48 -0.02
N MET A 88 -10.61 -1.92 -1.22
CA MET A 88 -9.46 -1.30 -1.91
C MET A 88 -8.82 -0.19 -1.07
N ALA A 89 -9.62 0.71 -0.50
CA ALA A 89 -9.12 1.81 0.33
C ALA A 89 -8.37 1.30 1.56
N VAL A 90 -8.87 0.27 2.23
CA VAL A 90 -8.20 -0.35 3.38
C VAL A 90 -6.83 -0.91 2.99
N PHE A 91 -6.75 -1.68 1.91
CA PHE A 91 -5.48 -2.24 1.43
C PHE A 91 -4.50 -1.16 0.94
N VAL A 92 -4.99 -0.10 0.32
CA VAL A 92 -4.18 1.07 -0.07
C VAL A 92 -3.58 1.73 1.17
N ILE A 93 -4.38 1.99 2.20
CA ILE A 93 -3.91 2.60 3.46
C ILE A 93 -2.86 1.70 4.13
N ILE A 94 -3.12 0.40 4.23
CA ILE A 94 -2.16 -0.57 4.79
C ILE A 94 -0.87 -0.58 3.96
N GLY A 95 -0.98 -0.59 2.62
CA GLY A 95 0.16 -0.52 1.70
C GLY A 95 1.01 0.73 1.93
N PHE A 96 0.38 1.90 2.07
CA PHE A 96 1.07 3.16 2.40
C PHE A 96 1.77 3.11 3.76
N ILE A 97 1.10 2.59 4.80
CA ILE A 97 1.69 2.44 6.13
C ILE A 97 2.92 1.54 6.08
N VAL A 98 2.82 0.41 5.38
CA VAL A 98 3.93 -0.54 5.20
C VAL A 98 5.08 0.09 4.40
N ALA A 99 4.78 0.81 3.32
CA ALA A 99 5.79 1.51 2.53
C ALA A 99 6.55 2.55 3.37
N LEU A 100 5.83 3.35 4.17
CA LEU A 100 6.44 4.30 5.11
C LEU A 100 7.32 3.61 6.14
N TYR A 101 6.85 2.51 6.73
CA TYR A 101 7.62 1.72 7.69
C TYR A 101 8.94 1.21 7.10
N LEU A 102 8.88 0.64 5.89
CA LEU A 102 10.05 0.11 5.20
C LEU A 102 11.03 1.22 4.78
N SER A 103 10.52 2.36 4.30
CA SER A 103 11.32 3.52 3.91
C SER A 103 12.08 4.12 5.11
N ILE A 104 11.41 4.29 6.25
CA ILE A 104 12.07 4.73 7.50
C ILE A 104 13.13 3.72 7.94
N GLY A 105 12.82 2.42 7.82
CA GLY A 105 13.79 1.35 8.07
C GLY A 105 15.05 1.49 7.23
N GLN A 106 14.89 1.74 5.92
CA GLN A 106 16.03 1.98 5.03
C GLN A 106 16.85 3.21 5.37
N VAL A 107 16.21 4.32 5.71
CA VAL A 107 16.92 5.55 6.12
C VAL A 107 17.73 5.31 7.40
N GLY A 108 17.14 4.61 8.38
CA GLY A 108 17.86 4.18 9.58
C GLY A 108 19.05 3.28 9.25
N MET A 109 18.87 2.35 8.30
CA MET A 109 19.95 1.48 7.85
C MET A 109 21.11 2.24 7.19
N ALA A 110 20.78 3.21 6.33
CA ALA A 110 21.77 4.05 5.69
C ALA A 110 22.56 4.88 6.72
N TYR A 111 21.87 5.48 7.69
CA TYR A 111 22.48 6.32 8.73
C TYR A 111 23.43 5.53 9.65
N GLU A 112 23.02 4.37 10.16
CA GLU A 112 23.90 3.53 10.98
C GLU A 112 25.11 3.01 10.20
N SER A 113 24.92 2.68 8.91
CA SER A 113 26.04 2.24 8.06
C SER A 113 27.12 3.34 7.92
N LEU A 114 26.70 4.61 7.80
CA LEU A 114 27.59 5.76 7.68
C LEU A 114 28.32 6.07 9.01
N GLY A 115 27.68 5.76 10.15
CA GLY A 115 28.26 5.87 11.48
C GLY A 115 29.34 4.83 11.82
N GLY A 116 29.62 3.87 10.93
CA GLY A 116 30.63 2.83 11.14
C GLY A 116 30.29 1.80 12.23
N LYS A 117 29.11 1.92 12.83
CA LYS A 117 28.57 1.00 13.82
C LYS A 117 27.46 0.22 13.12
N THR A 118 27.74 -1.00 12.65
CA THR A 118 27.01 -2.22 13.07
C THR A 118 26.94 -3.37 12.04
N LYS A 119 26.78 -4.56 12.62
CA LYS A 119 26.31 -5.83 12.01
C LYS A 119 24.80 -5.75 11.77
N LEU A 120 24.32 -6.41 10.71
CA LEU A 120 22.92 -6.47 10.22
C LEU A 120 21.80 -6.56 11.29
N ARG A 121 22.03 -7.17 12.45
CA ARG A 121 21.02 -7.39 13.49
C ARG A 121 20.61 -6.11 14.24
N THR A 122 21.53 -5.16 14.43
CA THR A 122 21.22 -3.90 15.13
C THR A 122 20.36 -2.99 14.26
N LEU A 123 20.67 -2.99 12.96
CA LEU A 123 19.96 -2.29 11.90
C LEU A 123 18.47 -2.68 11.83
N PHE A 124 18.15 -3.98 11.88
CA PHE A 124 16.76 -4.46 11.93
C PHE A 124 16.04 -4.09 13.24
N ASN A 125 16.73 -4.11 14.38
CA ASN A 125 16.13 -3.74 15.67
C ASN A 125 15.79 -2.25 15.76
N VAL A 126 16.64 -1.37 15.22
CA VAL A 126 16.41 0.09 15.23
C VAL A 126 15.34 0.49 14.21
N SER A 127 15.40 -0.08 12.99
CA SER A 127 14.34 0.00 11.98
C SER A 127 12.98 -0.41 12.57
N GLY A 128 12.95 -1.54 13.30
CA GLY A 128 11.73 -2.03 13.92
C GLY A 128 11.16 -1.09 14.99
N ARG A 129 12.01 -0.54 15.85
CA ARG A 129 11.58 0.32 16.97
C ARG A 129 11.08 1.69 16.52
N LEU A 130 11.74 2.29 15.52
CA LEU A 130 11.33 3.58 14.96
C LEU A 130 10.09 3.42 14.08
N GLY A 131 10.08 2.42 13.21
CA GLY A 131 8.91 2.12 12.38
C GLY A 131 7.66 1.85 13.22
N PHE A 132 7.78 1.07 14.31
CA PHE A 132 6.65 0.78 15.19
C PHE A 132 6.07 2.04 15.85
N ARG A 133 6.92 2.99 16.27
CA ARG A 133 6.46 4.27 16.84
C ARG A 133 5.67 5.09 15.83
N TRP A 134 6.16 5.22 14.60
CA TRP A 134 5.47 5.99 13.56
C TRP A 134 4.17 5.33 13.09
N VAL A 135 4.11 4.00 13.04
CA VAL A 135 2.86 3.26 12.79
C VAL A 135 1.86 3.49 13.93
N LEU A 136 2.32 3.47 15.19
CA LEU A 136 1.47 3.79 16.33
C LEU A 136 0.94 5.23 16.23
N THR A 137 1.78 6.18 15.82
CA THR A 137 1.37 7.58 15.59
C THR A 137 0.39 7.71 14.42
N GLY A 138 0.62 6.99 13.31
CA GLY A 138 -0.27 6.97 12.16
C GLY A 138 -1.64 6.33 12.47
N LEU A 139 -1.65 5.24 13.24
CA LEU A 139 -2.87 4.62 13.74
C LEU A 139 -3.60 5.54 14.72
N LEU A 140 -2.89 6.23 15.61
CA LEU A 140 -3.48 7.25 16.48
C LEU A 140 -4.13 8.37 15.67
N TRP A 141 -3.46 8.87 14.62
CA TRP A 141 -4.04 9.88 13.72
C TRP A 141 -5.26 9.36 12.97
N LEU A 142 -5.22 8.13 12.44
CA LEU A 142 -6.36 7.51 11.76
C LEU A 142 -7.55 7.37 12.71
N LEU A 143 -7.30 6.98 13.97
CA LEU A 143 -8.31 6.81 15.00
C LEU A 143 -8.88 8.15 15.44
N ILE A 144 -8.06 9.21 15.54
CA ILE A 144 -8.52 10.60 15.74
C ILE A 144 -9.40 11.05 14.58
N ILE A 145 -9.01 10.78 13.33
CA ILE A 145 -9.79 11.14 12.13
C ILE A 145 -11.13 10.38 12.12
N LEU A 146 -11.13 9.08 12.40
CA LEU A 146 -12.36 8.28 12.48
C LEU A 146 -13.30 8.78 13.58
N ILE A 147 -12.78 9.08 14.78
CA ILE A 147 -13.59 9.63 15.88
C ILE A 147 -14.13 11.02 15.53
N SER A 148 -13.34 11.86 14.84
CA SER A 148 -13.76 13.22 14.47
C SER A 148 -14.75 13.28 13.29
N ILE A 149 -14.92 12.18 12.54
CA ILE A 149 -15.94 12.04 11.49
C ILE A 149 -17.28 11.50 12.06
N ILE A 150 -17.26 10.79 13.19
CA ILE A 150 -18.45 10.22 13.84
C ILE A 150 -19.51 11.25 14.33
N PRO A 151 -19.23 12.54 14.66
CA PRO A 151 -20.30 13.46 15.09
C PRO A 151 -21.12 14.05 13.93
N VAL A 152 -20.97 13.57 12.68
CA VAL A 152 -21.67 14.10 11.49
C VAL A 152 -22.69 13.11 10.90
N ILE A 153 -23.01 12.02 11.60
CA ILE A 153 -24.16 11.13 11.32
C ILE A 153 -25.12 11.18 12.49
#